data_AF-A0AAU8Y5A3-F1
#
_entry.id   AF-A0AAU8Y5A3-F1
#
_cell.length_a   1.000
_cell.length_b   1.000
_cell.length_c   1.000
_cell.angle_alpha   90.00
_cell.angle_beta   90.00
_cell.angle_gamma   90.00
#
_symmetry.space_group_name_H-M   'P 1'
#
loop_
_entity.id
_entity.type
_entity.pdbx_description
1 polymer ?
#
loop_
_entity_poly.entity_id
_entity_poly.type
_entity_poly.pdbx_seq_one_letter_code
_entity_poly.pdbx_strand_id
1 'polypeptide(L)' 'MYALVMFVCYLDGGCSEMVVDILRDEPQCLIAMKEQNLRHAGCYPMEEFIDGFWLPASEYSDF' A
#
# COMPACT_ATOMS: atom_id res chain seq x y z
N MET A 1 -2.03 -14.20 0.95
CA MET A 1 -0.80 -13.36 0.89
C MET A 1 -1.23 -11.93 0.67
N TYR A 2 -0.53 -10.97 1.28
CA TYR A 2 -0.82 -9.55 1.21
C TYR A 2 0.41 -8.77 0.76
N ALA A 3 0.23 -7.80 -0.12
CA ALA A 3 1.26 -6.85 -0.54
C ALA A 3 1.14 -5.58 0.30
N LEU A 4 2.25 -5.17 0.92
CA LEU A 4 2.40 -3.84 1.51
C LEU A 4 2.82 -2.88 0.40
N VAL A 5 1.96 -1.94 0.05
CA VAL A 5 2.17 -1.00 -1.06
C VAL A 5 2.22 0.42 -0.52
N MET A 6 3.24 1.18 -0.90
CA MET A 6 3.41 2.59 -0.55
C MET A 6 3.09 3.48 -1.74
N PHE A 7 2.48 4.63 -1.46
CA PHE A 7 2.13 5.67 -2.43
C PHE A 7 3.10 6.84 -2.31
N VAL A 8 3.73 7.18 -3.43
CA VAL A 8 4.62 8.33 -3.54
C VAL A 8 4.04 9.29 -4.58
N CYS A 9 3.56 10.44 -4.12
CA CYS A 9 3.05 11.48 -5.01
C CYS A 9 4.14 12.51 -5.31
N TYR A 10 4.40 12.72 -6.59
CA TYR A 10 5.34 13.73 -7.08
C TYR A 10 4.60 15.04 -7.36
N LEU A 11 5.25 16.18 -7.13
CA LEU A 11 4.64 17.51 -7.23
C LEU A 11 3.95 17.79 -8.59
N ASP A 12 4.48 17.24 -9.70
CA ASP A 12 3.95 17.46 -11.06
C ASP A 12 3.76 16.15 -11.86
N GLY A 13 3.85 14.98 -11.22
CA GLY A 13 4.04 13.69 -11.90
C GLY A 13 3.00 12.61 -11.61
N GLY A 14 1.98 12.92 -10.80
CA GLY A 14 1.03 11.93 -10.30
C GLY A 14 1.60 11.10 -9.13
N CYS A 15 0.85 10.09 -8.71
CA CYS A 15 1.26 9.18 -7.64
C CYS A 15 1.74 7.86 -8.23
N SER A 16 2.85 7.35 -7.72
CA SER A 16 3.38 6.03 -8.03
C SER A 16 3.16 5.10 -6.86
N GLU A 17 2.82 3.87 -7.19
CA GLU A 17 2.67 2.77 -6.24
C GLU A 17 3.96 1.95 -6.23
N MET A 18 4.40 1.54 -5.05
CA MET A 18 5.60 0.73 -4.89
C MET A 18 5.34 -0.40 -3.89
N VAL A 19 5.59 -1.64 -4.29
CA VAL A 19 5.54 -2.78 -3.38
C VAL A 19 6.75 -2.73 -2.45
N VAL A 20 6.47 -2.66 -1.16
CA VAL A 20 7.47 -2.65 -0.09
C VAL A 20 7.76 -4.08 0.36
N ASP A 21 6.72 -4.89 0.56
CA ASP A 21 6.87 -6.27 1.03
C ASP A 21 5.67 -7.16 0.64
N ILE A 22 5.84 -8.47 0.69
CA ILE A 22 4.80 -9.48 0.47
C ILE A 22 4.75 -10.41 1.68
N LEU A 23 3.65 -10.35 2.42
CA LEU A 23 3.47 -11.01 3.70
C LEU A 23 2.39 -12.09 3.62
N ARG A 24 2.43 -13.04 4.55
CA ARG A 24 1.58 -14.23 4.48
C ARG A 24 0.10 -13.89 4.68
N ASP A 25 -0.19 -13.03 5.65
CA ASP A 25 -1.52 -12.67 6.12
C ASP A 25 -1.65 -11.16 6.42
N GLU A 26 -2.88 -10.66 6.50
CA GLU A 26 -3.18 -9.23 6.72
C GLU A 26 -2.64 -8.69 8.05
N PRO A 27 -2.78 -9.39 9.19
CA PRO A 27 -2.24 -8.91 10.46
C PRO A 27 -0.74 -8.68 10.42
N GLN A 28 0.03 -9.59 9.79
CA GLN A 28 1.46 -9.40 9.60
C GLN A 28 1.76 -8.15 8.76
N CYS A 29 0.97 -7.90 7.72
CA CYS A 29 1.13 -6.69 6.89
C CYS A 29 0.87 -5.40 7.66
N LEU A 30 -0.20 -5.35 8.45
CA LEU A 30 -0.53 -4.17 9.26
C LEU A 30 0.52 -3.89 10.34
N ILE A 31 1.09 -4.95 10.94
CA ILE A 31 2.21 -4.82 11.88
C ILE A 31 3.44 -4.25 11.17
N ALA A 32 3.82 -4.80 10.02
CA ALA A 32 4.97 -4.33 9.25
C ALA A 32 4.81 -2.86 8.80
N MET A 33 3.62 -2.47 8.35
CA MET A 33 3.30 -1.09 7.99
C MET A 33 3.50 -0.13 9.17
N LYS A 34 3.06 -0.55 10.37
CA LYS A 34 3.22 0.22 11.61
C LYS A 34 4.68 0.31 12.06
N GLU A 35 5.41 -0.81 12.03
CA GLU A 35 6.82 -0.87 12.42
C GLU A 35 7.71 -0.02 11.53
N GLN A 36 7.40 0.03 10.23
CA GLN A 36 8.10 0.87 9.24
C GLN A 36 7.60 2.33 9.23
N ASN A 37 6.61 2.66 10.07
CA ASN A 37 6.01 3.99 10.16
C ASN A 37 5.56 4.54 8.79
N LEU A 38 5.04 3.67 7.93
CA LEU A 38 4.54 4.03 6.61
C LEU A 38 3.16 4.68 6.76
N ARG A 39 3.08 5.97 6.45
CA ARG A 39 1.84 6.76 6.58
C ARG A 39 0.98 6.76 5.32
N HIS A 40 1.61 6.60 4.17
CA HIS A 40 0.95 6.57 2.86
C HIS A 40 1.13 5.18 2.25
N ALA A 41 0.62 4.16 2.93
CA ALA A 41 0.72 2.78 2.50
C ALA A 41 -0.55 1.99 2.87
N GLY A 42 -0.72 0.83 2.23
CA GLY A 42 -1.82 -0.07 2.48
C GLY A 42 -1.44 -1.53 2.29
N CYS A 43 -2.25 -2.41 2.88
CA CYS A 43 -2.12 -3.85 2.79
C CYS A 43 -3.19 -4.41 1.85
N TYR A 44 -2.77 -5.02 0.75
CA TYR A 44 -3.67 -5.47 -0.31
C TYR A 44 -3.60 -6.98 -0.50
N PRO A 45 -4.73 -7.69 -0.67
CA PRO A 45 -4.71 -9.09 -1.05
C PRO A 45 -3.93 -9.24 -2.36
N MET A 46 -2.96 -10.16 -2.42
CA MET A 46 -2.11 -10.32 -3.61
C MET A 46 -2.91 -10.72 -4.86
N GLU A 47 -4.04 -11.41 -4.68
CA GLU A 47 -4.96 -11.75 -5.77
C GLU A 47 -5.56 -10.50 -6.43
N GLU A 48 -5.71 -9.40 -5.69
CA GLU A 48 -6.23 -8.11 -6.19
C GLU A 48 -5.11 -7.21 -6.76
N PHE A 49 -3.84 -7.45 -6.41
CA PHE A 49 -2.69 -6.69 -6.93
C PHE A 49 -2.31 -7.08 -8.37
N ILE A 50 -2.52 -8.34 -8.75
CA ILE A 50 -2.06 -8.88 -10.05
C ILE A 50 -2.90 -8.37 -11.24
N ASP A 51 -4.15 -7.98 -11.00
CA ASP A 51 -5.07 -7.57 -12.07
C ASP A 51 -4.93 -6.09 -12.49
N GLY A 52 -4.06 -5.30 -11.84
CA GLY A 52 -3.82 -3.90 -12.21
C GLY A 52 -5.05 -2.97 -12.08
N PHE A 53 -6.14 -3.46 -11.51
CA PHE A 53 -7.39 -2.74 -11.23
C PHE A 53 -7.46 -2.22 -9.79
N TRP A 54 -6.32 -2.00 -9.14
CA TRP A 54 -6.35 -1.44 -7.82
C TRP A 54 -6.61 0.08 -7.91
N LEU A 55 -7.76 0.52 -7.40
CA LEU A 55 -8.08 1.93 -7.29
C LEU A 55 -7.30 2.52 -6.11
N PRO A 56 -6.56 3.63 -6.29
CA PRO A 56 -5.88 4.30 -5.20
C PRO A 56 -6.84 4.55 -4.05
N ALA A 57 -6.35 4.39 -2.82
CA ALA A 57 -7.08 4.76 -1.62
C ALA A 57 -7.55 6.21 -1.80
N SER A 58 -8.85 6.38 -2.07
CA SER A 58 -9.44 7.66 -2.40
C SER A 58 -9.80 8.48 -1.16
N GLU A 59 -9.69 7.87 0.02
CA GLU A 59 -9.70 8.59 1.29
C GLU A 59 -8.28 9.01 1.62
N TYR A 60 -8.06 10.32 1.48
CA TYR A 60 -6.96 10.99 2.14
C TYR A 60 -7.10 10.80 3.64
N SER A 61 -6.03 10.38 4.30
CA SER A 61 -5.98 10.41 5.76
C SER A 61 -5.98 11.88 6.20
N ASP A 62 -6.95 12.25 7.04
CA ASP A 62 -7.08 13.60 7.61
C ASP A 62 -5.99 13.88 8.66
N PHE A 63 -4.71 13.99 8.28
CA PHE A 63 -3.66 14.50 9.17
C PHE A 63 -2.58 15.32 8.46
#